data_AF-A0A7W7CM52-F1
#
_entry.id   AF-A0A7W7CM52-F1
#
_cell.length_a   1.000
_cell.length_b   1.000
_cell.length_c   1.000
_cell.angle_alpha   90.00
_cell.angle_beta   90.00
_cell.angle_gamma   90.00
#
_symmetry.space_group_name_H-M   'P 1'
#
loop_
_entity.id
_entity.type
_entity.pdbx_description
1 polymer ?
#
loop_
_entity_poly.entity_id
_entity_poly.type
_entity_poly.pdbx_seq_one_letter_code
_entity_poly.pdbx_strand_id
1 'polypeptide(L)'
;MTTLTEERVSDVRRRVTNAEQNAATRHGGFADAIHFSFDRLRAGLEQAHTTCGRVDNTDWASYVTSLDRGLDELDRELAHAADAPTAQGRLLVHASKLELAGWRLRFSLPGAGDAEGVRDRLSAAESEVDAYASGSSSPEAVRSHLDALRAP
;
A
#
# COMPACT_ATOMS: atom_id res chain seq x y z
N MET A 1 -21.08 -17.39 8.99
CA MET A 1 -21.11 -15.94 9.23
C MET A 1 -19.68 -15.46 9.04
N THR A 2 -19.43 -14.65 8.02
CA THR A 2 -18.15 -13.96 7.85
C THR A 2 -18.00 -12.91 8.93
N THR A 3 -16.79 -12.75 9.47
CA THR A 3 -16.50 -11.69 10.43
C THR A 3 -16.40 -10.35 9.71
N LEU A 4 -16.69 -9.24 10.41
CA LEU A 4 -16.53 -7.88 9.85
C LEU A 4 -15.11 -7.65 9.28
N THR A 5 -14.10 -8.25 9.89
CA THR A 5 -12.72 -8.23 9.41
C THR A 5 -12.59 -8.92 8.04
N GLU A 6 -13.15 -10.11 7.87
CA GLU A 6 -13.11 -10.85 6.60
C GLU A 6 -13.81 -10.09 5.47
N GLU A 7 -14.95 -9.45 5.76
CA GLU A 7 -15.67 -8.63 4.79
C GLU A 7 -14.86 -7.42 4.34
N ARG A 8 -14.26 -6.70 5.30
CA ARG A 8 -13.40 -5.54 5.06
C ARG A 8 -12.15 -5.90 4.26
N VAL A 9 -11.46 -6.97 4.63
CA VAL A 9 -10.29 -7.48 3.91
C VAL A 9 -10.66 -7.88 2.49
N SER A 10 -11.78 -8.60 2.33
CA SER A 10 -12.28 -9.03 1.02
C SER A 10 -12.64 -7.85 0.13
N ASP A 11 -13.25 -6.80 0.68
CA ASP A 11 -13.60 -5.58 -0.07
C ASP A 11 -12.34 -4.86 -0.57
N VAL A 12 -11.34 -4.67 0.28
CA VAL A 12 -10.07 -4.05 -0.13
C VAL A 12 -9.36 -4.90 -1.17
N ARG A 13 -9.28 -6.21 -0.98
CA ARG A 13 -8.67 -7.14 -1.95
C ARG A 13 -9.34 -7.04 -3.32
N ARG A 14 -10.67 -6.97 -3.35
CA ARG A 14 -11.45 -6.79 -4.58
C ARG A 14 -11.11 -5.48 -5.28
N ARG A 15 -11.05 -4.37 -4.55
CA ARG A 15 -10.70 -3.04 -5.10
C ARG A 15 -9.31 -3.03 -5.73
N VAL A 16 -8.32 -3.51 -4.99
CA VAL A 16 -6.92 -3.57 -5.45
C VAL A 16 -6.79 -4.48 -6.67
N THR A 17 -7.48 -5.62 -6.70
CA THR A 17 -7.48 -6.54 -7.85
C THR A 17 -8.13 -5.91 -9.08
N ASN A 18 -9.25 -5.19 -8.92
CA ASN A 18 -9.88 -4.49 -10.03
C ASN A 18 -8.99 -3.37 -10.58
N ALA A 19 -8.33 -2.61 -9.70
CA ALA A 19 -7.41 -1.54 -10.10
C ALA A 19 -6.20 -2.10 -10.86
N GLU A 20 -5.61 -3.20 -10.38
CA GLU A 20 -4.54 -3.93 -11.07
C GLU A 20 -4.94 -4.33 -12.48
N GLN A 21 -6.10 -5.01 -12.64
CA GLN A 21 -6.56 -5.50 -13.93
C GLN A 21 -6.80 -4.35 -14.90
N ASN A 22 -7.39 -3.25 -14.43
CA ASN A 22 -7.61 -2.06 -15.23
C ASN A 22 -6.28 -1.43 -15.68
N ALA A 23 -5.34 -1.26 -14.76
CA ALA A 23 -4.02 -0.70 -15.05
C ALA A 23 -3.24 -1.60 -16.03
N ALA A 24 -3.17 -2.91 -15.80
CA ALA A 24 -2.47 -3.85 -16.67
C ALA A 24 -3.09 -3.90 -18.09
N THR A 25 -4.42 -3.78 -18.20
CA THR A 25 -5.12 -3.72 -19.49
C THR A 25 -4.78 -2.44 -20.26
N ARG A 26 -4.77 -1.29 -19.58
CA ARG A 26 -4.46 0.02 -20.20
C ARG A 26 -2.97 0.17 -20.53
N HIS A 27 -2.11 -0.45 -19.73
CA HIS A 27 -0.67 -0.30 -19.75
C HIS A 27 0.02 -1.65 -19.98
N GLY A 28 -0.40 -2.36 -21.04
CA GLY A 28 0.07 -3.73 -21.32
C GLY A 28 1.60 -3.88 -21.45
N GLY A 29 2.32 -2.81 -21.86
CA GLY A 29 3.78 -2.80 -21.89
C GLY A 29 4.46 -2.89 -20.50
N PHE A 30 3.70 -2.71 -19.43
CA PHE A 30 4.18 -2.75 -18.03
C PHE A 30 3.42 -3.77 -17.18
N ALA A 31 2.63 -4.67 -17.79
CA ALA A 31 1.75 -5.59 -17.08
C ALA A 31 2.47 -6.38 -15.98
N ASP A 32 3.65 -6.96 -16.27
CA ASP A 32 4.41 -7.73 -15.28
C ASP A 32 4.84 -6.89 -14.05
N ALA A 33 5.27 -5.65 -14.28
CA ALA A 33 5.67 -4.74 -13.21
C ALA A 33 4.46 -4.26 -12.38
N ILE A 34 3.32 -4.06 -13.04
CA ILE A 34 2.04 -3.76 -12.40
C ILE A 34 1.62 -4.94 -11.52
N HIS A 35 1.55 -6.15 -12.08
CA HIS A 35 1.19 -7.36 -11.34
C HIS A 35 2.07 -7.56 -10.10
N PHE A 36 3.39 -7.46 -10.27
CA PHE A 36 4.34 -7.59 -9.16
C PHE A 36 4.12 -6.54 -8.06
N SER A 37 3.88 -5.28 -8.44
CA SER A 37 3.67 -4.19 -7.47
C SER A 37 2.34 -4.34 -6.72
N PHE A 38 1.28 -4.75 -7.43
CA PHE A 38 -0.04 -4.96 -6.85
C PHE A 38 -0.11 -6.23 -5.98
N ASP A 39 0.60 -7.30 -6.34
CA ASP A 39 0.76 -8.48 -5.49
C ASP A 39 1.39 -8.13 -4.15
N ARG A 40 2.46 -7.33 -4.19
CA ARG A 40 3.13 -6.83 -2.98
C ARG A 40 2.18 -5.96 -2.15
N LEU A 41 1.47 -5.03 -2.78
CA LEU A 41 0.49 -4.18 -2.11
C LEU A 41 -0.60 -5.01 -1.42
N ARG A 42 -1.14 -6.02 -2.12
CA ARG A 42 -2.15 -6.93 -1.55
C ARG A 42 -1.64 -7.65 -0.31
N ALA A 43 -0.44 -8.22 -0.37
CA ALA A 43 0.15 -8.93 0.76
C ALA A 43 0.37 -8.00 1.98
N GLY A 44 0.89 -6.79 1.75
CA GLY A 44 1.08 -5.80 2.81
C GLY A 44 -0.24 -5.34 3.44
N LEU A 45 -1.25 -5.06 2.62
CA LEU A 45 -2.57 -4.64 3.10
C LEU A 45 -3.32 -5.76 3.82
N GLU A 46 -3.24 -7.00 3.35
CA GLU A 46 -3.82 -8.16 4.04
C GLU A 46 -3.26 -8.28 5.45
N GLN A 47 -1.94 -8.14 5.60
CA GLN A 47 -1.29 -8.18 6.91
C GLN A 47 -1.65 -6.97 7.79
N ALA A 48 -1.69 -5.76 7.22
CA ALA A 48 -2.11 -4.56 7.94
C ALA A 48 -3.56 -4.67 8.44
N HIS A 49 -4.45 -5.32 7.68
CA HIS A 49 -5.86 -5.44 8.02
C HIS A 49 -6.22 -6.60 8.96
N THR A 50 -5.28 -7.44 9.37
CA THR A 50 -5.52 -8.56 10.30
C THR A 50 -6.25 -8.16 11.59
N THR A 51 -6.13 -6.90 12.02
CA THR A 51 -6.78 -6.37 13.23
C THR A 51 -7.81 -5.27 12.93
N CYS A 52 -8.20 -5.09 11.66
CA CYS A 52 -9.06 -3.97 11.23
C CYS A 52 -10.50 -4.05 11.74
N GLY A 53 -10.95 -5.19 12.26
CA GLY A 53 -12.26 -5.34 12.89
C GLY A 53 -12.48 -4.42 14.11
N ARG A 54 -11.41 -3.83 14.66
CA ARG A 54 -11.44 -2.88 15.78
C ARG A 54 -11.50 -1.41 15.33
N VAL A 55 -11.32 -1.13 14.04
CA VAL A 55 -11.41 0.22 13.45
C VAL A 55 -12.88 0.61 13.35
N ASP A 56 -13.22 1.83 13.76
CA ASP A 56 -14.59 2.32 13.61
C ASP A 56 -14.97 2.47 12.12
N ASN A 57 -16.26 2.56 11.85
CA ASN A 57 -16.75 2.60 10.47
C ASN A 57 -16.36 3.90 9.74
N THR A 58 -16.19 5.01 10.46
CA THR A 58 -15.86 6.32 9.86
C THR A 58 -14.39 6.36 9.43
N ASP A 59 -13.48 5.91 10.29
CA ASP A 59 -12.06 5.82 9.98
C ASP A 59 -11.82 4.79 8.87
N TRP A 60 -12.52 3.65 8.91
CA TRP A 60 -12.46 2.66 7.84
C TRP A 60 -12.96 3.22 6.50
N ALA A 61 -14.08 3.93 6.48
CA ALA A 61 -14.62 4.54 5.25
C ALA A 61 -13.69 5.63 4.69
N SER A 62 -13.08 6.43 5.57
CA SER A 62 -12.12 7.48 5.21
C SER A 62 -10.85 6.87 4.60
N TYR A 63 -10.37 5.78 5.20
CA TYR A 63 -9.26 5.00 4.66
C TYR A 63 -9.59 4.43 3.28
N VAL A 64 -10.74 3.76 3.11
CA VAL A 64 -11.15 3.19 1.81
C VAL A 64 -11.28 4.26 0.73
N THR A 65 -11.81 5.43 1.07
CA THR A 65 -11.90 6.56 0.14
C THR A 65 -10.51 7.05 -0.30
N SER A 66 -9.56 7.09 0.63
CA SER A 66 -8.18 7.48 0.35
C SER A 66 -7.46 6.41 -0.48
N LEU A 67 -7.73 5.13 -0.23
CA LEU A 67 -7.23 4.01 -1.02
C LEU A 67 -7.73 4.07 -2.46
N ASP A 68 -9.03 4.24 -2.67
CA ASP A 68 -9.61 4.36 -4.02
C ASP A 68 -8.97 5.53 -4.78
N ARG A 69 -8.83 6.68 -4.13
CA ARG A 69 -8.17 7.85 -4.72
C ARG A 69 -6.71 7.57 -5.08
N GLY A 70 -5.96 6.92 -4.20
CA GLY A 70 -4.55 6.62 -4.47
C GLY A 70 -4.35 5.57 -5.57
N LEU A 71 -5.29 4.62 -5.72
CA LEU A 71 -5.32 3.69 -6.84
C LEU A 71 -5.60 4.41 -8.17
N ASP A 72 -6.53 5.36 -8.18
CA ASP A 72 -6.80 6.20 -9.36
C ASP A 72 -5.60 7.09 -9.73
N GLU A 73 -4.93 7.66 -8.72
CA GLU A 73 -3.71 8.46 -8.92
C GLU A 73 -2.58 7.61 -9.51
N LEU A 74 -2.39 6.37 -9.02
CA LEU A 74 -1.41 5.43 -9.57
C LEU A 74 -1.67 5.11 -11.05
N ASP A 75 -2.93 4.87 -11.45
CA ASP A 75 -3.28 4.62 -12.86
C ASP A 75 -2.97 5.83 -13.75
N ARG A 76 -3.24 7.06 -13.28
CA ARG A 76 -2.88 8.28 -14.02
C ARG A 76 -1.37 8.46 -14.16
N GLU A 77 -0.63 8.19 -13.10
CA GLU A 77 0.84 8.29 -13.11
C GLU A 77 1.48 7.28 -14.07
N LEU A 78 0.91 6.07 -14.18
CA LEU A 78 1.31 5.09 -15.19
C LEU A 78 1.09 5.58 -16.62
N ALA A 79 0.02 6.35 -16.87
CA ALA A 79 -0.21 6.97 -18.17
C ALA A 79 0.81 8.07 -18.50
N HIS A 80 1.40 8.71 -17.49
CA HIS A 80 2.40 9.76 -17.64
C HIS A 80 3.84 9.26 -17.63
N ALA A 81 4.08 8.00 -17.26
CA ALA A 81 5.40 7.40 -17.31
C ALA A 81 5.79 7.10 -18.78
N ALA A 82 6.68 7.92 -19.32
CA ALA A 82 7.11 7.84 -20.72
C ALA A 82 8.02 6.63 -21.01
N ASP A 83 8.62 6.01 -19.98
CA ASP A 83 9.50 4.85 -20.09
C ASP A 83 9.33 3.85 -18.93
N ALA A 84 9.82 2.62 -19.14
CA ALA A 84 9.70 1.53 -18.16
C ALA A 84 10.42 1.79 -16.82
N PRO A 85 11.67 2.32 -16.81
CA PRO A 85 12.38 2.58 -15.56
C PRO A 85 11.66 3.59 -14.65
N THR A 86 11.11 4.67 -15.22
CA THR A 86 10.37 5.67 -14.45
C THR A 86 9.02 5.14 -13.98
N ALA A 87 8.32 4.33 -14.79
CA ALA A 87 7.08 3.67 -14.41
C ALA A 87 7.27 2.77 -13.18
N GLN A 88 8.35 1.98 -13.14
CA GLN A 88 8.64 1.08 -12.02
C GLN A 88 8.93 1.85 -10.72
N GLY A 89 9.67 2.96 -10.80
CA GLY A 89 9.93 3.81 -9.62
C GLY A 89 8.65 4.45 -9.08
N ARG A 90 7.78 4.97 -9.97
CA ARG A 90 6.47 5.52 -9.58
C ARG A 90 5.56 4.46 -8.97
N LEU A 91 5.49 3.27 -9.57
CA LEU A 91 4.74 2.13 -9.03
C LEU A 91 5.20 1.80 -7.62
N LEU A 92 6.51 1.70 -7.39
CA LEU A 92 7.05 1.42 -6.07
C LEU A 92 6.65 2.50 -5.06
N VAL A 93 6.82 3.78 -5.37
CA VAL A 93 6.45 4.88 -4.45
C VAL A 93 4.96 4.84 -4.11
N HIS A 94 4.10 4.81 -5.13
CA HIS A 94 2.65 4.89 -4.91
C HIS A 94 2.10 3.64 -4.20
N ALA A 95 2.52 2.44 -4.60
CA ALA A 95 2.12 1.21 -3.90
C ALA A 95 2.62 1.21 -2.44
N SER A 96 3.84 1.69 -2.18
CA SER A 96 4.38 1.80 -0.83
C SER A 96 3.57 2.76 0.04
N LYS A 97 3.17 3.93 -0.50
CA LYS A 97 2.34 4.90 0.22
C LYS A 97 0.95 4.34 0.55
N LEU A 98 0.34 3.61 -0.37
CA LEU A 98 -0.93 2.92 -0.13
C LEU A 98 -0.80 1.85 0.97
N GLU A 99 0.27 1.06 0.95
CA GLU A 99 0.54 0.07 1.99
C GLU A 99 0.73 0.74 3.37
N LEU A 100 1.54 1.81 3.43
CA LEU A 100 1.80 2.57 4.65
C LEU A 100 0.52 3.18 5.23
N ALA A 101 -0.43 3.60 4.40
CA ALA A 101 -1.74 4.08 4.87
C ALA A 101 -2.52 2.98 5.61
N GLY A 102 -2.46 1.73 5.13
CA GLY A 102 -3.05 0.57 5.83
C GLY A 102 -2.38 0.31 7.19
N TRP A 103 -1.05 0.39 7.24
CA TRP A 103 -0.29 0.26 8.50
C TRP A 103 -0.60 1.39 9.48
N ARG A 104 -0.71 2.62 8.99
CA ARG A 104 -1.09 3.79 9.79
C ARG A 104 -2.47 3.62 10.43
N LEU A 105 -3.44 3.09 9.67
CA LEU A 105 -4.76 2.76 10.20
C LEU A 105 -4.70 1.67 11.29
N ARG A 106 -3.86 0.65 11.11
CA ARG A 106 -3.66 -0.38 12.13
C ARG A 106 -3.09 0.23 13.42
N PHE A 107 -2.11 1.11 13.31
CA PHE A 107 -1.39 1.65 14.46
C PHE A 107 -2.08 2.85 15.13
N SER A 108 -3.12 3.42 14.52
CA SER A 108 -3.99 4.40 15.17
C SER A 108 -4.93 3.77 16.21
N LEU A 109 -5.09 2.44 16.19
CA LEU A 109 -5.93 1.72 17.13
C LEU A 109 -5.35 1.72 18.56
N PRO A 110 -6.19 1.94 19.59
CA PRO A 110 -5.78 1.80 20.99
C PRO A 110 -5.25 0.37 21.27
N GLY A 111 -4.05 0.29 21.86
CA GLY A 111 -3.39 -0.99 22.18
C GLY A 111 -2.72 -1.69 20.99
N ALA A 112 -2.76 -1.11 19.77
CA ALA A 112 -1.93 -1.57 18.65
C ALA A 112 -0.50 -1.02 18.70
N GLY A 113 -0.26 -0.02 19.56
CA GLY A 113 0.97 0.79 19.60
C GLY A 113 1.74 0.76 20.92
N ASP A 114 1.61 -0.30 21.72
CA ASP A 114 2.43 -0.46 22.94
C ASP A 114 3.88 -0.88 22.65
N ALA A 115 4.22 -1.15 21.38
CA ALA A 115 5.59 -1.37 20.96
C ALA A 115 6.15 -0.08 20.32
N GLU A 116 6.87 0.71 21.11
CA GLU A 116 7.61 1.93 20.70
C GLU A 116 8.32 1.74 19.34
N GLY A 117 8.92 0.57 19.11
CA GLY A 117 9.61 0.25 17.86
C GLY A 117 8.73 0.10 16.60
N VAL A 118 7.41 -0.04 16.71
CA VAL A 118 6.53 -0.20 15.53
C VAL A 118 6.22 1.15 14.88
N ARG A 119 6.02 2.20 15.69
CA ARG A 119 5.83 3.56 15.17
C ARG A 119 7.13 4.09 14.55
N ASP A 120 8.27 3.76 15.14
CA ASP A 120 9.58 4.13 14.58
C ASP A 120 9.83 3.44 13.25
N ARG A 121 9.49 2.15 13.12
CA ARG A 121 9.56 1.43 11.83
C ARG A 121 8.63 2.06 10.78
N LEU A 122 7.42 2.49 11.16
CA LEU A 122 6.51 3.17 10.22
C LEU A 122 7.10 4.49 9.75
N SER A 123 7.56 5.32 10.67
CA SER A 123 8.18 6.62 10.37
C SER A 123 9.43 6.44 9.51
N ALA A 124 10.25 5.43 9.80
CA ALA A 124 11.42 5.09 8.99
C ALA A 124 11.02 4.66 7.57
N ALA A 125 9.98 3.83 7.42
CA ALA A 125 9.48 3.41 6.11
C ALA A 125 8.84 4.57 5.32
N GLU A 126 8.08 5.46 5.97
CA GLU A 126 7.56 6.68 5.35
C GLU A 126 8.71 7.57 4.84
N SER A 127 9.71 7.81 5.69
CA SER A 127 10.90 8.59 5.35
C SER A 127 11.70 7.97 4.21
N GLU A 128 11.82 6.64 4.20
CA GLU A 128 12.55 5.90 3.17
C GLU A 128 11.86 5.98 1.80
N VAL A 129 10.53 5.89 1.78
CA VAL A 129 9.73 6.07 0.55
C VAL A 129 9.90 7.49 0.00
N ASP A 130 9.89 8.50 0.86
CA ASP A 130 10.09 9.89 0.45
C ASP A 130 11.54 10.14 -0.02
N ALA A 131 12.54 9.53 0.62
CA ALA A 131 13.94 9.59 0.20
C ALA A 131 14.17 8.92 -1.17
N TYR A 132 13.50 7.80 -1.44
CA TYR A 132 13.51 7.18 -2.76
C TYR A 132 12.83 8.07 -3.80
N ALA A 133 11.67 8.66 -3.46
CA ALA A 133 10.96 9.58 -4.34
C ALA A 133 11.78 10.83 -4.69
N SER A 134 12.64 11.31 -3.78
CA SER A 134 13.57 12.42 -4.03
C SER A 134 14.88 12.00 -4.71
N GLY A 135 15.05 10.71 -5.04
CA GLY A 135 16.25 10.16 -5.68
C GLY A 135 17.46 10.03 -4.75
N SER A 136 17.24 10.09 -3.43
CA SER A 136 18.29 10.00 -2.40
C SER A 136 18.41 8.59 -1.79
N SER A 137 17.62 7.63 -2.27
CA SER A 137 17.67 6.23 -1.82
C SER A 137 17.44 5.22 -2.95
N SER A 138 17.40 3.94 -2.60
CA SER A 138 17.26 2.80 -3.52
C SER A 138 15.94 2.04 -3.32
N PRO A 139 15.47 1.33 -4.35
CA PRO A 139 14.27 0.50 -4.22
C PRO A 139 14.44 -0.64 -3.22
N GLU A 140 15.66 -1.16 -3.03
CA GLU A 140 15.96 -2.20 -2.03
C GLU A 140 15.79 -1.68 -0.59
N ALA A 141 16.19 -0.43 -0.32
CA ALA A 141 16.03 0.17 0.99
C ALA A 141 14.54 0.34 1.35
N VAL A 142 13.73 0.90 0.43
CA VAL A 142 12.27 0.96 0.57
C VAL A 142 11.68 -0.41 0.86
N ARG A 143 12.11 -1.43 0.11
CA ARG A 143 11.62 -2.79 0.29
C ARG A 143 11.96 -3.34 1.67
N SER A 144 13.19 -3.15 2.12
CA SER A 144 13.67 -3.59 3.43
C SER A 144 12.87 -2.96 4.58
N HIS A 145 12.59 -1.66 4.51
CA HIS A 145 11.82 -0.96 5.53
C HIS A 145 10.34 -1.40 5.58
N LEU A 146 9.72 -1.61 4.42
CA LEU A 146 8.37 -2.18 4.36
C LEU A 146 8.31 -3.62 4.86
N ASP A 147 9.32 -4.44 4.56
CA ASP A 147 9.37 -5.82 5.06
C ASP A 147 9.58 -5.84 6.59
N ALA A 148 10.27 -4.85 7.16
CA ALA A 148 10.38 -4.69 8.62
C ALA A 148 9.05 -4.33 9.31
N LEU A 149 8.09 -3.72 8.60
CA LEU A 149 6.72 -3.51 9.09
C LEU A 149 5.90 -4.80 9.09
N ARG A 150 6.21 -5.69 8.15
CA ARG A 150 5.59 -7.01 8.02
C ARG A 150 6.21 -8.04 8.97
N ALA A 151 7.36 -7.76 9.55
CA ALA A 151 7.96 -8.62 10.56
C ALA A 151 7.14 -8.60 11.87
N PRO A 152 6.92 -9.76 12.52
CA PRO A 152 6.18 -9.86 13.78
C PRO A 152 6.84 -9.12 14.95
#